data_AF-A0A4V4N9Z6-F1
#
_entry.id   AF-A0A4V4N9Z6-F1
#
_cell.length_a   1.000
_cell.length_b   1.000
_cell.length_c   1.000
_cell.angle_alpha   90.00
_cell.angle_beta   90.00
_cell.angle_gamma   90.00
#
_symmetry.space_group_name_H-M   'P 1'
#
loop_
_entity.id
_entity.type
_entity.pdbx_description
1 polymer ?
#
loop_
_entity_poly.entity_id
_entity_poly.type
_entity_poly.pdbx_seq_one_letter_code
_entity_poly.pdbx_strand_id
1 'polypeptide(L)'
;MNDRDLDIVARNAILLLIPLVVEDFDASADCIIHVWYSAFLRKSDLDVLQQRIRPLIEEVCHKLTAKAADKLLAKTWTYGQRSVRIVLQKSAWDALLAFTDKPKDLTMEQARKLRTNVTLAEDRMDFRDRHLWLQTPSHRVAMVHFRENGLLLPFGTSHVDFQQPNP
;
A
#
# COMPACT_ATOMS: atom_id res chain seq x y z
N MET A 1 -7.30 7.77 13.47
CA MET A 1 -7.77 7.52 12.09
C MET A 1 -9.19 7.05 12.22
N ASN A 2 -10.14 7.91 11.86
CA ASN A 2 -11.54 7.72 12.19
C ASN A 2 -12.32 7.50 10.88
N ASP A 3 -12.06 6.37 10.24
CA ASP A 3 -12.85 5.90 9.10
C ASP A 3 -13.61 4.64 9.50
N ARG A 4 -14.76 4.40 8.87
CA ARG A 4 -15.55 3.18 9.05
C ARG A 4 -14.98 2.03 8.22
N ASP A 5 -14.30 2.35 7.13
CA ASP A 5 -13.66 1.39 6.25
C ASP A 5 -12.29 0.99 6.80
N LEU A 6 -12.15 -0.29 7.13
CA LEU A 6 -10.93 -0.85 7.67
C LEU A 6 -9.78 -0.82 6.66
N ASP A 7 -10.06 -0.90 5.35
CA ASP A 7 -9.04 -0.89 4.31
C ASP A 7 -8.36 0.48 4.27
N ILE A 8 -9.15 1.56 4.41
CA ILE A 8 -8.65 2.94 4.51
C ILE A 8 -7.83 3.11 5.79
N VAL A 9 -8.33 2.60 6.91
CA VAL A 9 -7.62 2.65 8.19
C VAL A 9 -6.30 1.88 8.09
N ALA A 10 -6.30 0.65 7.59
CA ALA A 10 -5.11 -0.17 7.53
C ALA A 10 -4.01 0.43 6.64
N ARG A 11 -4.40 0.93 5.45
CA ARG A 11 -3.48 1.65 4.56
C ARG A 11 -2.86 2.85 5.26
N ASN A 12 -3.67 3.71 5.88
CA ASN A 12 -3.16 4.90 6.56
C ASN A 12 -2.22 4.56 7.72
N ALA A 13 -2.50 3.47 8.47
CA ALA A 13 -1.60 2.99 9.51
C ALA A 13 -0.24 2.58 8.93
N ILE A 14 -0.24 1.79 7.86
CA ILE A 14 0.99 1.36 7.18
C ILE A 14 1.78 2.57 6.67
N LEU A 15 1.12 3.52 5.98
CA LEU A 15 1.77 4.72 5.46
C LEU A 15 2.41 5.57 6.56
N LEU A 16 1.79 5.66 7.74
CA LEU A 16 2.36 6.36 8.90
C LEU A 16 3.53 5.61 9.56
N LEU A 17 3.56 4.28 9.47
CA LEU A 17 4.64 3.45 10.02
C LEU A 17 5.89 3.45 9.12
N ILE A 18 5.77 3.66 7.81
CA ILE A 18 6.92 3.74 6.89
C ILE A 18 7.96 4.81 7.32
N PRO A 19 7.61 6.10 7.52
CA PRO A 19 8.58 7.13 7.91
C PRO A 19 9.05 7.00 9.36
N LEU A 20 8.35 6.22 10.18
CA LEU A 20 8.83 5.87 11.51
C LEU A 20 10.02 4.90 11.42
N VAL A 21 9.95 3.90 10.53
CA VAL A 21 10.99 2.89 10.41
C VAL A 21 12.09 3.32 9.44
N VAL A 22 11.77 3.89 8.28
CA VAL A 22 12.76 4.34 7.29
C VAL A 22 13.32 5.71 7.71
N GLU A 23 14.63 5.83 7.89
CA GLU A 23 15.27 7.08 8.35
C GLU A 23 15.52 8.07 7.22
N ASP A 24 15.95 7.54 6.07
CA ASP A 24 16.18 8.34 4.88
C ASP A 24 14.85 8.89 4.35
N PHE A 25 14.77 10.21 4.20
CA PHE A 25 13.53 10.91 3.84
C PHE A 25 13.07 10.53 2.43
N ASP A 26 13.98 10.53 1.47
CA ASP A 26 13.66 10.26 0.07
C ASP A 26 13.23 8.81 -0.11
N ALA A 27 13.96 7.84 0.48
CA ALA A 27 13.58 6.43 0.45
C ALA A 27 12.23 6.19 1.15
N SER A 28 11.95 6.89 2.25
CA SER A 28 10.65 6.82 2.92
C SER A 28 9.53 7.37 2.03
N ALA A 29 9.75 8.51 1.39
CA ALA A 29 8.76 9.14 0.52
C ALA A 29 8.45 8.27 -0.70
N ASP A 30 9.47 7.73 -1.36
CA ASP A 30 9.31 6.79 -2.47
C ASP A 30 8.54 5.53 -2.04
N CYS A 31 8.90 4.95 -0.89
CA CYS A 31 8.21 3.78 -0.35
C CYS A 31 6.72 4.07 -0.09
N ILE A 32 6.40 5.21 0.53
CA ILE A 32 5.01 5.67 0.74
C ILE A 32 4.26 5.78 -0.59
N ILE A 33 4.86 6.42 -1.59
CA ILE A 33 4.23 6.64 -2.90
C ILE A 33 3.92 5.31 -3.58
N HIS A 34 4.86 4.37 -3.58
CA HIS A 34 4.64 3.07 -4.22
C HIS A 34 3.66 2.19 -3.45
N VAL A 35 3.74 2.14 -2.13
CA VAL A 35 2.76 1.41 -1.30
C VAL A 35 1.36 1.99 -1.47
N TRP A 36 1.23 3.30 -1.65
CA TRP A 36 -0.08 3.92 -1.84
C TRP A 36 -0.64 3.71 -3.26
N TYR A 37 0.14 3.95 -4.30
CA TYR A 37 -0.39 4.10 -5.67
C TYR A 37 0.03 3.01 -6.65
N SER A 38 1.15 2.32 -6.41
CA SER A 38 1.63 1.31 -7.34
C SER A 38 1.00 -0.06 -7.06
N ALA A 39 0.66 -0.78 -8.12
CA ALA A 39 0.16 -2.16 -8.05
C ALA A 39 1.27 -3.18 -7.79
N PHE A 40 2.52 -2.80 -8.08
CA PHE A 40 3.70 -3.59 -7.78
C PHE A 40 4.70 -2.73 -7.02
N LEU A 41 5.49 -3.38 -6.19
CA LEU A 41 6.51 -2.81 -5.32
C LEU A 41 7.89 -3.31 -5.73
N ARG A 42 8.92 -2.50 -5.40
CA ARG A 42 10.31 -2.97 -5.41
C ARG A 42 10.50 -3.97 -4.26
N LYS A 43 11.51 -4.84 -4.39
CA LYS A 43 11.86 -5.76 -3.29
C LYS A 43 12.15 -4.99 -1.99
N SER A 44 12.86 -3.87 -2.06
CA SER A 44 13.17 -3.01 -0.92
C SER A 44 11.92 -2.47 -0.22
N ASP A 45 10.90 -2.03 -0.99
CA ASP A 45 9.64 -1.54 -0.43
C ASP A 45 8.90 -2.67 0.29
N LEU A 46 8.84 -3.87 -0.33
CA LEU A 46 8.23 -5.03 0.30
C LEU A 46 8.99 -5.44 1.57
N ASP A 47 10.32 -5.38 1.58
CA ASP A 47 11.14 -5.69 2.75
C ASP A 47 10.86 -4.70 3.91
N VAL A 48 10.57 -3.42 3.62
CA VAL A 48 10.09 -2.48 4.65
C VAL A 48 8.77 -2.96 5.27
N LEU A 49 7.82 -3.39 4.44
CA LEU A 49 6.53 -3.91 4.93
C LEU A 49 6.72 -5.19 5.77
N GLN A 50 7.45 -6.17 5.23
CA GLN A 50 7.57 -7.52 5.82
C GLN A 50 8.53 -7.58 7.00
N GLN A 51 9.68 -6.92 6.92
CA GLN A 51 10.77 -7.09 7.88
C GLN A 51 10.77 -6.01 8.95
N ARG A 52 10.10 -4.87 8.71
CA ARG A 52 10.14 -3.71 9.63
C ARG A 52 8.78 -3.34 10.18
N ILE A 53 7.75 -3.25 9.35
CA ILE A 53 6.40 -2.86 9.79
C ILE A 53 5.64 -4.03 10.39
N ARG A 54 5.61 -5.18 9.71
CA ARG A 54 4.90 -6.38 10.17
C ARG A 54 5.29 -6.78 11.61
N PRO A 55 6.58 -6.89 11.99
CA PRO A 55 6.93 -7.29 13.37
C PRO A 55 6.41 -6.32 14.44
N LEU A 56 6.31 -5.02 14.13
CA LEU A 56 5.74 -4.04 15.06
C LEU A 56 4.26 -4.32 15.33
N ILE A 57 3.51 -4.75 14.31
CA ILE A 57 2.09 -5.08 14.41
C ILE A 57 1.90 -6.45 15.06
N GLU A 58 2.73 -7.45 14.72
CA GLU A 58 2.73 -8.78 15.36
C GLU A 58 2.96 -8.69 16.86
N GLU A 59 3.94 -7.88 17.31
CA GLU A 59 4.21 -7.65 18.72
C GLU A 59 2.98 -7.11 19.46
N VAL A 60 2.22 -6.21 18.81
CA VAL A 60 0.97 -5.70 19.35
C VAL A 60 -0.05 -6.83 19.42
N CYS A 61 -0.32 -7.54 18.31
CA CYS A 61 -1.32 -8.61 18.26
C CYS A 61 -1.06 -9.70 19.31
N HIS A 62 0.20 -10.13 19.49
CA HIS A 62 0.58 -11.10 20.52
C HIS A 62 0.20 -10.64 21.95
N LYS A 63 0.40 -9.36 22.27
CA LYS A 63 0.04 -8.75 23.57
C LYS A 63 -1.46 -8.58 23.77
N LEU A 64 -2.26 -8.69 22.71
CA LEU A 64 -3.71 -8.48 22.74
C LEU A 64 -4.53 -9.78 22.71
N THR A 65 -3.88 -10.94 22.62
CA THR A 65 -4.52 -12.27 22.50
C THR A 65 -5.63 -12.53 23.52
N ALA A 66 -5.46 -12.12 24.77
CA ALA A 66 -6.45 -12.32 25.84
C ALA A 66 -7.56 -11.24 25.93
N LYS A 67 -7.59 -10.26 25.03
CA LYS A 67 -8.53 -9.13 25.09
C LYS A 67 -9.73 -9.32 24.18
N ALA A 68 -10.88 -8.77 24.58
CA ALA A 68 -12.10 -8.74 23.78
C ALA A 68 -11.90 -8.01 22.44
N ALA A 69 -12.58 -8.46 21.40
CA ALA A 69 -12.39 -8.00 20.01
C ALA A 69 -12.72 -6.51 19.81
N ASP A 70 -13.72 -6.00 20.52
CA ASP A 70 -14.22 -4.62 20.48
C ASP A 70 -13.41 -3.64 21.34
N LYS A 71 -12.50 -4.15 22.17
CA LYS A 71 -11.71 -3.33 23.08
C LYS A 71 -10.78 -2.39 22.32
N LEU A 72 -10.93 -1.09 22.54
CA LEU A 72 -10.05 -0.05 22.01
C LEU A 72 -8.71 -0.04 22.73
N LEU A 73 -7.63 -0.04 21.94
CA LEU A 73 -6.27 -0.24 22.41
C LEU A 73 -5.32 0.70 21.67
N ALA A 74 -4.50 1.40 22.45
CA ALA A 74 -3.49 2.32 21.94
C ALA A 74 -2.10 1.68 21.98
N LYS A 75 -1.31 1.87 20.92
CA LYS A 75 0.12 1.62 20.90
C LYS A 75 0.83 2.87 20.41
N THR A 76 1.88 3.25 21.11
CA THR A 76 2.82 4.30 20.68
C THR A 76 4.16 3.64 20.40
N TRP A 77 4.78 3.99 19.28
CA TRP A 77 6.16 3.69 18.96
C TRP A 77 6.95 5.00 18.87
N THR A 78 8.19 4.99 19.36
CA THR A 78 9.08 6.16 19.38
C THR A 78 10.46 5.75 18.91
N TYR A 79 10.98 6.42 17.88
CA TYR A 79 12.29 6.21 17.26
C TYR A 79 13.03 7.54 17.18
N GLY A 80 13.95 7.78 18.11
CA GLY A 80 14.61 9.07 18.24
C GLY A 80 13.58 10.20 18.45
N GLN A 81 13.55 11.16 17.53
CA GLN A 81 12.59 12.30 17.57
C GLN A 81 11.25 12.01 16.88
N ARG A 82 11.08 10.83 16.26
CA ARG A 82 9.86 10.45 15.55
C ARG A 82 8.98 9.58 16.45
N SER A 83 7.67 9.83 16.44
CA SER A 83 6.73 8.96 17.15
C SER A 83 5.43 8.84 16.40
N VAL A 84 4.80 7.67 16.52
CA VAL A 84 3.49 7.37 15.95
C VAL A 84 2.66 6.67 17.02
N ARG A 85 1.44 7.17 17.23
CA ARG A 85 0.44 6.55 18.10
C ARG A 85 -0.76 6.12 17.29
N ILE A 86 -1.07 4.83 17.34
CA ILE A 86 -2.25 4.25 16.68
C ILE A 86 -3.19 3.72 17.76
N VAL A 87 -4.49 3.99 17.58
CA VAL A 87 -5.55 3.51 18.46
C VAL A 87 -6.56 2.76 17.60
N LEU A 88 -6.72 1.47 17.85
CA LEU A 88 -7.60 0.59 17.10
C LEU A 88 -8.29 -0.40 18.05
N GLN A 89 -9.42 -0.95 17.62
CA GLN A 89 -10.01 -2.11 18.28
C GLN A 89 -9.09 -3.33 18.12
N LYS A 90 -9.19 -4.32 19.02
CA LYS A 90 -8.39 -5.55 18.92
C LYS A 90 -8.61 -6.26 17.58
N SER A 91 -9.85 -6.37 17.11
CA SER A 91 -10.17 -6.95 15.79
C SER A 91 -9.47 -6.23 14.63
N ALA A 92 -9.43 -4.90 14.70
CA ALA A 92 -8.76 -4.08 13.69
C ALA A 92 -7.22 -4.20 13.76
N TRP A 93 -6.63 -4.45 14.94
CA TRP A 93 -5.21 -4.81 15.05
C TRP A 93 -4.89 -6.14 14.38
N ASP A 94 -5.69 -7.17 14.64
CA ASP A 94 -5.50 -8.49 14.02
C ASP A 94 -5.63 -8.40 12.50
N ALA A 95 -6.64 -7.66 12.01
CA ALA A 95 -6.85 -7.47 10.58
C ALA A 95 -5.74 -6.63 9.94
N LEU A 96 -5.24 -5.58 10.61
CA LEU A 96 -4.12 -4.77 10.13
C LEU A 96 -2.88 -5.63 9.84
N LEU A 97 -2.63 -6.69 10.61
CA LEU A 97 -1.53 -7.62 10.34
C LEU A 97 -1.69 -8.30 8.96
N ALA A 98 -2.91 -8.68 8.59
CA ALA A 98 -3.19 -9.32 7.31
C ALA A 98 -2.94 -8.40 6.11
N PHE A 99 -3.07 -7.08 6.26
CA PHE A 99 -2.69 -6.10 5.20
C PHE A 99 -1.18 -6.04 4.95
N THR A 100 -0.38 -6.70 5.78
CA THR A 100 1.05 -6.88 5.51
C THR A 100 1.36 -8.26 4.95
N ASP A 101 0.38 -9.15 4.74
CA ASP A 101 0.65 -10.47 4.18
C ASP A 101 0.91 -10.38 2.67
N LYS A 102 2.00 -10.97 2.19
CA LYS A 102 2.16 -11.19 0.76
C LYS A 102 1.11 -12.21 0.30
N PRO A 103 0.32 -11.94 -0.76
CA PRO A 103 -0.62 -12.92 -1.28
C PRO A 103 0.15 -14.15 -1.78
N LYS A 104 -0.07 -15.30 -1.13
CA LYS A 104 0.70 -16.54 -1.37
C LYS A 104 0.44 -17.15 -2.75
N ASP A 105 -0.78 -16.97 -3.26
CA ASP A 105 -1.25 -17.64 -4.48
C ASP A 105 -1.35 -16.69 -5.69
N LEU A 106 -0.92 -15.43 -5.55
CA LEU A 106 -1.03 -14.43 -6.61
C LEU A 106 0.30 -14.24 -7.32
N THR A 107 0.45 -14.84 -8.51
CA THR A 107 1.61 -14.58 -9.36
C THR A 107 1.55 -13.16 -9.92
N MET A 108 2.71 -12.61 -10.32
CA MET A 108 2.78 -11.31 -10.98
C MET A 108 1.89 -11.26 -12.23
N GLU A 109 1.89 -12.31 -13.04
CA GLU A 109 1.07 -12.37 -14.26
C GLU A 109 -0.42 -12.39 -13.96
N GLN A 110 -0.84 -13.14 -12.94
CA GLN A 110 -2.24 -13.14 -12.48
C GLN A 110 -2.64 -11.77 -11.94
N ALA A 111 -1.80 -11.14 -11.12
CA ALA A 111 -2.04 -9.79 -10.61
C ALA A 111 -2.18 -8.77 -11.75
N ARG A 112 -1.27 -8.82 -12.74
CA ARG A 112 -1.33 -7.97 -13.94
C ARG A 112 -2.63 -8.20 -14.70
N LYS A 113 -2.99 -9.46 -14.97
CA LYS A 113 -4.21 -9.81 -15.70
C LYS A 113 -5.47 -9.33 -14.98
N LEU A 114 -5.61 -9.60 -13.68
CA LEU A 114 -6.74 -9.16 -12.87
C LEU A 114 -6.87 -7.64 -12.91
N ARG A 115 -5.77 -6.93 -12.71
CA ARG A 115 -5.76 -5.47 -12.74
C ARG A 115 -6.10 -4.92 -14.13
N THR A 116 -5.53 -5.46 -15.20
CA THR A 116 -5.82 -5.03 -16.58
C THR A 116 -7.29 -5.24 -16.92
N ASN A 117 -7.87 -6.39 -16.53
CA ASN A 117 -9.29 -6.67 -16.74
C ASN A 117 -10.20 -5.63 -16.08
N VAL A 118 -9.79 -5.05 -14.95
CA VAL A 118 -10.56 -4.00 -14.25
C VAL A 118 -10.26 -2.61 -14.82
N THR A 119 -8.99 -2.28 -15.04
CA THR A 119 -8.55 -0.92 -15.40
C THR A 119 -8.71 -0.58 -16.87
N LEU A 120 -8.73 -1.60 -17.75
CA LEU A 120 -8.88 -1.52 -19.20
C LEU A 120 -10.11 -2.29 -19.72
N ALA A 121 -11.08 -2.59 -18.87
CA ALA A 121 -12.32 -3.32 -19.20
C ALA A 121 -13.01 -2.77 -20.48
N GLU A 122 -13.35 -3.61 -21.45
CA GLU A 122 -13.84 -3.15 -22.76
C GLU A 122 -15.14 -2.33 -22.67
N ASP A 123 -16.04 -2.74 -21.77
CA ASP A 123 -17.31 -2.08 -21.44
C ASP A 123 -17.13 -0.63 -20.92
N ARG A 124 -15.92 -0.27 -20.46
CA ARG A 124 -15.58 1.07 -19.95
C ARG A 124 -14.75 1.90 -20.93
N MET A 125 -14.64 1.49 -22.19
CA MET A 125 -13.83 2.19 -23.21
C MET A 125 -14.25 3.65 -23.41
N ASP A 126 -15.52 3.93 -23.73
CA ASP A 126 -16.01 5.30 -23.92
C ASP A 126 -15.77 6.19 -22.69
N PHE A 127 -15.95 5.65 -21.48
CA PHE A 127 -15.66 6.37 -20.24
C PHE A 127 -14.16 6.74 -20.12
N ARG A 128 -13.25 5.82 -20.47
CA ARG A 128 -11.81 6.10 -20.46
C ARG A 128 -11.43 7.12 -21.52
N ASP A 129 -11.94 6.98 -22.73
CA ASP A 129 -11.58 7.86 -23.85
C ASP A 129 -12.04 9.30 -23.60
N ARG A 130 -13.24 9.48 -23.05
CA ARG A 130 -13.71 10.81 -22.61
C ARG A 130 -12.82 11.41 -21.53
N HIS A 131 -12.37 10.61 -20.56
CA HIS A 131 -11.44 11.09 -19.54
C HIS A 131 -10.08 11.49 -20.15
N LEU A 132 -9.53 10.68 -21.06
CA LEU A 132 -8.26 10.98 -21.73
C LEU A 132 -8.37 12.18 -22.68
N TRP A 133 -9.50 12.38 -23.33
CA TRP A 133 -9.75 13.53 -24.21
C TRP A 133 -9.58 14.87 -23.48
N LEU A 134 -9.95 14.93 -22.20
CA LEU A 134 -9.82 16.12 -21.35
C LEU A 134 -8.38 16.37 -20.85
N GLN A 135 -7.43 15.49 -21.17
CA GLN A 135 -6.04 15.59 -20.75
C GLN A 135 -5.13 16.14 -21.87
N THR A 136 -4.02 16.75 -21.47
CA THR A 136 -2.93 17.11 -22.39
C THR A 136 -2.30 15.85 -22.98
N PRO A 137 -1.67 15.93 -24.17
CA PRO A 137 -1.05 14.76 -24.80
C PRO A 137 -0.06 14.01 -23.89
N SER A 138 0.77 14.73 -23.13
CA SER A 138 1.73 14.12 -22.20
C SER A 138 1.06 13.38 -21.05
N HIS A 139 0.00 13.95 -20.46
CA HIS A 139 -0.74 13.31 -19.38
C HIS A 139 -1.49 12.06 -19.86
N ARG A 140 -2.00 12.05 -21.09
CA ARG A 140 -2.65 10.86 -21.66
C ARG A 140 -1.71 9.68 -21.71
N VAL A 141 -0.48 9.89 -22.19
CA VAL A 141 0.53 8.83 -22.27
C VAL A 141 0.84 8.27 -20.88
N ALA A 142 1.05 9.13 -19.89
CA ALA A 142 1.29 8.71 -18.51
C ALA A 142 0.09 7.97 -17.91
N MET A 143 -1.13 8.45 -18.14
CA MET A 143 -2.37 7.84 -17.64
C MET A 143 -2.63 6.47 -18.26
N VAL A 144 -2.40 6.32 -19.57
CA VAL A 144 -2.52 5.02 -20.26
C VAL A 144 -1.48 4.05 -19.70
N HIS A 145 -0.22 4.45 -19.59
CA HIS A 145 0.81 3.61 -18.99
C HIS A 145 0.46 3.20 -17.56
N PHE A 146 0.03 4.13 -16.71
CA PHE A 146 -0.42 3.81 -15.36
C PHE A 146 -1.59 2.82 -15.37
N ARG A 147 -2.56 2.97 -16.29
CA ARG A 147 -3.66 2.01 -16.44
C ARG A 147 -3.22 0.65 -16.96
N GLU A 148 -2.14 0.55 -17.72
CA GLU A 148 -1.63 -0.74 -18.22
C GLU A 148 -0.79 -1.47 -17.18
N ASN A 149 0.18 -0.77 -16.58
CA ASN A 149 1.19 -1.39 -15.72
C ASN A 149 0.94 -1.20 -14.22
N GLY A 150 0.14 -0.21 -13.84
CA GLY A 150 -0.15 0.11 -12.45
C GLY A 150 1.00 0.73 -11.67
N LEU A 151 1.99 1.34 -12.31
CA LEU A 151 3.16 1.91 -11.65
C LEU A 151 3.10 3.42 -11.67
N LEU A 152 3.16 4.05 -10.50
CA LEU A 152 3.31 5.49 -10.40
C LEU A 152 4.80 5.84 -10.42
N LEU A 153 5.30 6.25 -11.58
CA LEU A 153 6.70 6.56 -11.84
C LEU A 153 6.86 7.82 -12.69
N PRO A 154 7.99 8.55 -12.56
CA PRO A 154 8.40 9.54 -13.54
C PRO A 154 8.52 8.91 -14.93
N PHE A 155 8.26 9.72 -15.96
CA PHE A 155 8.35 9.27 -17.34
C PHE A 155 9.79 8.86 -17.69
N GLY A 156 9.96 7.67 -18.28
CA GLY A 156 11.27 7.13 -18.65
C GLY A 156 11.99 6.35 -17.54
N THR A 157 11.46 6.30 -16.32
CA THR A 157 12.03 5.48 -15.24
C THR A 157 11.86 3.98 -15.54
N SER A 158 12.90 3.20 -15.23
CA SER A 158 12.87 1.75 -15.39
C SER A 158 11.84 1.10 -14.46
N HIS A 159 11.08 0.13 -14.98
CA HIS A 159 10.12 -0.65 -14.21
C HIS A 159 10.65 -2.02 -13.75
N VAL A 160 11.91 -2.34 -14.04
CA VAL A 160 12.44 -3.71 -13.91
C VAL A 160 12.41 -4.25 -12.48
N ASP A 161 12.51 -3.36 -11.49
CA ASP A 161 12.56 -3.73 -10.08
C ASP A 161 11.15 -3.94 -9.46
N PHE A 162 10.09 -3.50 -10.15
CA PHE A 162 8.70 -3.55 -9.68
C PHE A 162 8.07 -4.91 -9.96
N GLN A 163 8.49 -5.89 -9.18
CA GLN A 163 8.13 -7.29 -9.39
C GLN A 163 7.26 -7.91 -8.30
N GLN A 164 7.05 -7.22 -7.18
CA GLN A 164 6.29 -7.76 -6.07
C GLN A 164 4.86 -7.21 -6.11
N PRO A 165 3.79 -8.03 -6.14
CA PRO A 165 2.44 -7.52 -5.96
C PRO A 165 2.33 -6.71 -4.67
N ASN A 166 1.70 -5.54 -4.73
CA ASN A 166 1.42 -4.76 -3.54
C ASN A 166 0.36 -5.52 -2.69
N PRO A 167 0.65 -5.85 -1.42
CA PRO A 167 -0.26 -6.57 -0.52
C PRO A 167 -1.66 -5.95 -0.40
#